data_AF-A0A921LPY8-F1
#
_entry.id   AF-A0A921LPY8-F1
#
_cell.length_a   1.000
_cell.length_b   1.000
_cell.length_c   1.000
_cell.angle_alpha   90.00
_cell.angle_beta   90.00
_cell.angle_gamma   90.00
#
_symmetry.space_group_name_H-M   'P 1'
#
loop_
_entity.id
_entity.type
_entity.pdbx_description
1 polymer ?
#
loop_
_entity_poly.entity_id
_entity_poly.type
_entity_poly.pdbx_seq_one_letter_code
_entity_poly.pdbx_strand_id
1 'polypeptide(L)'
;MANDTFEQALDLIVGAGQTMLENGGEVFRAQQTMEIMARSLHVEKFHVYVLTNGIFASALPESGESVSMVRHVPLVSIHLGRVEAVNELSRELAAGKLDLAQAQQKLKDARAIGDASPRVERLACIVGSGCFAFLFGGWLIEMAVAAVAGLLESIICQQFGKRHINRIFTDIIA
;
A
#
# COMPACT_ATOMS: atom_id res chain seq x y z
N MET A 1 -16.62 16.37 21.72
CA MET A 1 -15.17 16.29 22.03
C MET A 1 -14.69 14.84 22.14
N ALA A 2 -15.14 14.01 23.11
CA ALA A 2 -14.69 12.61 23.20
C ALA A 2 -15.15 11.75 21.99
N ASN A 3 -16.38 11.96 21.50
CA ASN A 3 -16.88 11.30 20.28
C ASN A 3 -16.08 11.70 19.03
N ASP A 4 -15.70 12.97 18.90
CA ASP A 4 -14.97 13.47 17.72
C ASP A 4 -13.56 12.85 17.62
N THR A 5 -12.89 12.65 18.76
CA THR A 5 -11.57 12.00 18.81
C THR A 5 -11.67 10.50 18.48
N PHE A 6 -12.73 9.83 18.94
CA PHE A 6 -12.99 8.43 18.61
C PHE A 6 -13.27 8.23 17.12
N GLU A 7 -14.13 9.07 16.53
CA GLU A 7 -14.40 9.03 15.09
C GLU A 7 -13.14 9.30 14.26
N GLN A 8 -12.29 10.24 14.68
CA GLN A 8 -11.01 10.50 14.03
C GLN A 8 -10.03 9.32 14.13
N ALA A 9 -10.00 8.62 15.27
CA ALA A 9 -9.20 7.42 15.44
C ALA A 9 -9.70 6.30 14.53
N LEU A 10 -11.02 6.09 14.46
CA LEU A 10 -11.64 5.10 13.58
C LEU A 10 -11.39 5.44 12.10
N ASP A 11 -11.53 6.71 11.70
CA ASP A 11 -11.22 7.20 10.36
C ASP A 11 -9.75 6.96 9.98
N LEU A 12 -8.82 7.21 10.90
CA LEU A 12 -7.40 6.95 10.71
C LEU A 12 -7.12 5.45 10.48
N ILE A 13 -7.70 4.58 11.31
CA ILE A 13 -7.52 3.11 11.22
C ILE A 13 -8.05 2.61 9.88
N VAL A 14 -9.28 2.96 9.53
CA VAL A 14 -9.90 2.55 8.26
C VAL A 14 -9.17 3.16 7.07
N GLY A 15 -8.71 4.41 7.19
CA GLY A 15 -7.91 5.10 6.19
C GLY A 15 -6.55 4.46 5.93
N ALA A 16 -5.90 3.91 6.96
CA ALA A 16 -4.66 3.15 6.83
C ALA A 16 -4.90 1.82 6.07
N GLY A 17 -5.92 1.07 6.46
CA GLY A 17 -6.31 -0.15 5.75
C GLY A 17 -6.68 0.10 4.29
N GLN A 18 -7.44 1.17 4.02
CA GLN A 18 -7.76 1.60 2.65
C GLN A 18 -6.49 1.89 1.86
N THR A 19 -5.56 2.68 2.43
CA THR A 19 -4.29 3.02 1.76
C THR A 19 -3.48 1.77 1.45
N MET A 20 -3.46 0.78 2.33
CA MET A 20 -2.78 -0.48 2.05
C MET A 20 -3.39 -1.19 0.84
N LEU A 21 -4.70 -1.39 0.82
CA LEU A 21 -5.38 -2.12 -0.25
C LEU A 21 -5.30 -1.39 -1.60
N GLU A 22 -5.46 -0.06 -1.61
CA GLU A 22 -5.35 0.77 -2.82
C GLU A 22 -3.97 0.67 -3.48
N ASN A 23 -2.94 0.29 -2.72
CA ASN A 23 -1.55 0.22 -3.17
C ASN A 23 -1.01 -1.21 -3.23
N GLY A 24 -1.89 -2.23 -3.28
CA GLY A 24 -1.51 -3.63 -3.45
C GLY A 24 -1.10 -4.37 -2.17
N GLY A 25 -1.45 -3.84 -1.01
CA GLY A 25 -1.29 -4.52 0.27
C GLY A 25 -2.21 -5.74 0.38
N GLU A 26 -1.69 -6.81 0.98
CA GLU A 26 -2.45 -8.05 1.18
C GLU A 26 -3.59 -7.84 2.18
N VAL A 27 -4.75 -8.45 1.91
CA VAL A 27 -5.98 -8.34 2.73
C VAL A 27 -5.71 -8.65 4.21
N PHE A 28 -5.02 -9.76 4.50
CA PHE A 28 -4.74 -10.15 5.88
C PHE A 28 -3.79 -9.16 6.58
N ARG A 29 -2.83 -8.57 5.84
CA ARG A 29 -1.90 -7.57 6.41
C ARG A 29 -2.61 -6.25 6.69
N ALA A 30 -3.53 -5.85 5.82
CA ALA A 30 -4.37 -4.67 6.04
C ALA A 30 -5.22 -4.85 7.30
N GLN A 31 -5.84 -6.02 7.45
CA GLN A 31 -6.64 -6.34 8.64
C GLN A 31 -5.79 -6.31 9.93
N GLN A 32 -4.66 -7.02 9.95
CA GLN A 32 -3.76 -7.05 11.11
C GLN A 32 -3.26 -5.65 11.49
N THR A 33 -2.92 -4.84 10.48
CA THR A 33 -2.47 -3.46 10.67
C THR A 33 -3.55 -2.61 11.35
N MET A 34 -4.80 -2.73 10.90
CA MET A 34 -5.94 -2.03 11.51
C MET A 34 -6.20 -2.48 12.95
N GLU A 35 -6.13 -3.79 13.22
CA GLU A 35 -6.30 -4.34 14.57
C GLU A 35 -5.18 -3.90 15.54
N ILE A 36 -3.94 -3.75 15.05
CA ILE A 36 -2.84 -3.20 15.85
C ILE A 36 -3.14 -1.74 16.17
N MET A 37 -3.47 -0.93 15.16
CA MET A 37 -3.74 0.50 15.35
C MET A 37 -4.94 0.75 16.26
N ALA A 38 -6.01 -0.03 16.15
CA ALA A 38 -7.18 0.04 17.02
C ALA A 38 -6.81 -0.19 18.49
N ARG A 39 -5.99 -1.21 18.77
CA ARG A 39 -5.49 -1.48 20.12
C ARG A 39 -4.60 -0.35 20.63
N SER A 40 -3.72 0.20 19.79
CA SER A 40 -2.85 1.32 20.16
C SER A 40 -3.61 2.60 20.49
N LEU A 41 -4.74 2.83 19.81
CA LEU A 41 -5.61 3.99 20.02
C LEU A 41 -6.72 3.75 21.06
N HIS A 42 -6.69 2.61 21.77
CA HIS A 42 -7.68 2.25 22.78
C HIS A 42 -9.12 2.20 22.23
N VAL A 43 -9.27 1.81 20.96
CA VAL A 43 -10.58 1.56 20.33
C VAL A 43 -11.03 0.15 20.74
N GLU A 44 -11.87 0.09 21.76
CA GLU A 44 -12.40 -1.18 22.26
C GLU A 44 -13.44 -1.81 21.32
N LYS A 45 -13.57 -3.15 21.39
CA LYS A 45 -14.55 -3.94 20.63
C LYS A 45 -14.53 -3.62 19.11
N PHE A 46 -13.33 -3.43 18.59
CA PHE A 46 -13.10 -3.20 17.17
C PHE A 46 -13.22 -4.51 16.38
N HIS A 47 -14.15 -4.55 15.44
CA HIS A 47 -14.35 -5.65 14.51
C HIS A 47 -14.16 -5.15 13.09
N VAL A 48 -13.29 -5.81 12.33
CA VAL A 48 -13.02 -5.46 10.93
C VAL A 48 -13.14 -6.71 10.05
N TYR A 49 -13.76 -6.54 8.90
CA TYR A 49 -13.80 -7.51 7.82
C TYR A 49 -13.33 -6.84 6.54
N VAL A 50 -12.27 -7.38 5.95
CA VAL A 50 -11.59 -6.80 4.80
C VAL A 50 -11.75 -7.71 3.58
N LEU A 51 -12.15 -7.11 2.46
CA LEU A 51 -12.18 -7.69 1.13
C LEU A 51 -11.17 -6.96 0.23
N THR A 52 -10.89 -7.52 -0.94
CA THR A 52 -9.99 -6.90 -1.92
C THR A 52 -10.46 -5.52 -2.39
N ASN A 53 -11.77 -5.26 -2.36
CA ASN A 53 -12.39 -4.03 -2.83
C ASN A 53 -13.27 -3.33 -1.77
N GLY A 54 -13.17 -3.75 -0.51
CA GLY A 54 -14.08 -3.25 0.52
C GLY A 54 -13.56 -3.45 1.94
N ILE A 55 -13.87 -2.50 2.80
CA ILE A 55 -13.59 -2.56 4.24
C ILE A 55 -14.89 -2.34 4.99
N PHE A 56 -15.19 -3.24 5.93
CA PHE A 56 -16.30 -3.14 6.86
C PHE A 56 -15.71 -3.10 8.26
N ALA A 57 -15.81 -1.96 8.94
CA ALA A 57 -15.29 -1.78 10.28
C ALA A 57 -16.43 -1.37 11.22
N SER A 58 -16.43 -1.93 12.43
CA SER A 58 -17.37 -1.57 13.49
C SER A 58 -16.62 -1.45 14.80
N ALA A 59 -17.00 -0.49 15.63
CA ALA A 59 -16.45 -0.28 16.96
C ALA A 59 -17.57 0.14 17.92
N LEU A 60 -17.43 -0.21 19.19
CA LEU A 60 -18.36 0.19 20.24
C LEU A 60 -17.66 1.12 21.23
N PRO A 61 -17.87 2.45 21.14
CA PRO A 61 -17.38 3.39 22.14
C PRO A 61 -18.09 3.17 23.49
N GLU A 62 -17.46 3.64 24.57
CA GLU A 62 -18.03 3.58 25.92
C GLU A 62 -19.34 4.36 26.07
N SER A 63 -19.63 5.30 25.15
CA SER A 63 -20.89 6.03 25.07
C SER A 63 -22.09 5.15 24.69
N GLY A 64 -21.86 3.91 24.25
CA GLY A 64 -22.89 2.88 24.08
C GLY A 64 -23.50 2.77 22.68
N GLU A 65 -23.21 3.70 21.77
CA GLU A 65 -23.71 3.65 20.39
C GLU A 65 -22.62 3.10 19.45
N SER A 66 -22.86 1.95 18.84
CA SER A 66 -21.90 1.36 17.90
C SER A 66 -21.78 2.20 16.63
N VAL A 67 -20.54 2.49 16.25
CA VAL A 67 -20.22 3.16 14.99
C VAL A 67 -19.74 2.12 13.99
N SER A 68 -20.35 2.13 12.79
CA SER A 68 -19.96 1.25 11.70
C SER A 68 -19.61 2.06 10.45
N MET A 69 -18.48 1.71 9.82
CA MET A 69 -17.99 2.33 8.61
C MET A 69 -17.84 1.28 7.50
N VAL A 70 -18.28 1.66 6.31
CA VAL A 70 -18.07 0.87 5.09
C VAL A 70 -17.30 1.73 4.09
N ARG A 71 -16.20 1.20 3.56
CA ARG A 71 -15.44 1.86 2.51
C ARG A 71 -15.27 0.96 1.31
N HIS A 72 -15.60 1.50 0.14
CA HIS A 72 -15.18 0.92 -1.13
C HIS A 72 -13.72 1.28 -1.38
N VAL A 73 -12.93 0.27 -1.77
CA VAL A 73 -11.51 0.43 -2.10
C VAL A 73 -11.33 0.05 -3.56
N PRO A 74 -11.18 1.02 -4.48
CA PRO A 74 -10.89 0.69 -5.86
C PRO A 74 -9.51 0.04 -5.92
N LEU A 75 -9.42 -1.12 -6.59
CA LEU A 75 -8.13 -1.78 -6.78
C LEU A 75 -7.31 -0.96 -7.79
N VAL A 76 -6.20 -0.37 -7.34
CA VAL A 76 -5.30 0.43 -8.19
C VAL A 76 -3.86 -0.08 -8.11
N SER A 77 -2.97 0.56 -8.86
CA SER A 77 -1.56 0.18 -9.04
C SER A 77 -0.83 -0.14 -7.72
N ILE A 78 0.07 -1.12 -7.77
CA ILE A 78 0.88 -1.52 -6.62
C ILE A 78 1.89 -0.41 -6.31
N HIS A 79 1.95 0.04 -5.06
CA HIS A 79 2.98 0.97 -4.59
C HIS A 79 3.49 0.53 -3.21
N LEU A 80 4.46 -0.38 -3.20
CA LEU A 80 5.01 -0.98 -1.98
C LEU A 80 5.61 0.03 -1.00
N GLY A 81 6.14 1.16 -1.49
CA GLY A 81 6.62 2.25 -0.63
C GLY A 81 5.52 2.84 0.28
N ARG A 82 4.29 2.97 -0.22
CA ARG A 82 3.14 3.46 0.56
C ARG A 82 2.68 2.41 1.55
N VAL A 83 2.63 1.15 1.12
CA VAL A 83 2.31 0.01 1.99
C VAL A 83 3.29 -0.07 3.16
N GLU A 84 4.59 0.08 2.91
CA GLU A 84 5.59 0.02 3.97
C GLU A 84 5.53 1.24 4.91
N ALA A 85 5.27 2.44 4.38
CA ALA A 85 5.06 3.62 5.21
C ALA A 85 3.87 3.47 6.17
N VAL A 86 2.77 2.81 5.73
CA VAL A 86 1.64 2.49 6.60
C VAL A 86 1.99 1.41 7.63
N ASN A 87 2.77 0.38 7.25
CA ASN A 87 3.25 -0.62 8.21
C ASN A 87 4.12 0.04 9.29
N GLU A 88 5.02 0.94 8.91
CA GLU A 88 5.86 1.68 9.84
C GLU A 88 5.04 2.58 10.77
N LEU A 89 4.06 3.29 10.24
CA LEU A 89 3.08 4.05 11.02
C LEU A 89 2.42 3.18 12.10
N SER A 90 1.92 2.00 11.73
CA SER A 90 1.28 1.07 12.67
C SER A 90 2.23 0.62 13.78
N ARG A 91 3.49 0.30 13.44
CA ARG A 91 4.52 -0.09 14.42
C ARG A 91 4.87 1.05 15.38
N GLU A 92 4.98 2.29 14.90
CA GLU A 92 5.27 3.44 15.75
C GLU A 92 4.10 3.80 16.66
N LEU A 93 2.87 3.68 16.16
CA LEU A 93 1.66 3.86 16.96
C LEU A 93 1.58 2.81 18.08
N ALA A 94 1.89 1.54 17.76
CA ALA A 94 1.96 0.46 18.73
C ALA A 94 3.07 0.64 19.78
N ALA A 95 4.15 1.32 19.41
CA ALA A 95 5.22 1.68 20.33
C ALA A 95 4.90 2.94 21.19
N GLY A 96 3.72 3.55 21.02
CA GLY A 96 3.32 4.76 21.74
C GLY A 96 4.13 6.00 21.36
N LYS A 97 4.75 6.02 20.17
CA LYS A 97 5.63 7.11 19.72
C LYS A 97 4.89 8.26 19.03
N LEU A 98 3.63 8.04 18.66
CA LEU A 98 2.84 8.98 17.87
C LEU A 98 1.54 9.32 18.59
N ASP A 99 1.18 10.60 18.59
CA ASP A 99 -0.17 11.03 18.89
C ASP A 99 -1.11 10.87 17.66
N LEU A 100 -2.41 11.07 17.87
CA LEU A 100 -3.41 10.92 16.80
C LEU A 100 -3.19 11.90 15.62
N ALA A 101 -2.79 13.14 15.90
CA ALA A 101 -2.59 14.15 14.88
C ALA A 101 -1.33 13.89 14.05
N GLN A 102 -0.25 13.45 14.71
CA GLN A 102 1.00 13.00 14.09
C GLN A 102 0.76 11.75 13.23
N ALA A 103 -0.04 10.80 13.72
CA ALA A 103 -0.40 9.60 12.98
C ALA A 103 -1.21 9.93 11.72
N GLN A 104 -2.16 10.88 11.81
CA GLN A 104 -2.89 11.40 10.65
C GLN A 104 -1.95 12.09 9.65
N GLN A 105 -1.01 12.91 10.12
CA GLN A 105 -0.04 13.55 9.24
C GLN A 105 0.85 12.52 8.54
N LYS A 106 1.36 11.54 9.28
CA LYS A 106 2.20 10.48 8.72
C LYS A 106 1.44 9.59 7.72
N LEU A 107 0.14 9.37 7.92
CA LEU A 107 -0.70 8.72 6.90
C LEU A 107 -0.84 9.58 5.64
N LYS A 108 -0.99 10.90 5.77
CA LYS A 108 -0.99 11.82 4.61
C LYS A 108 0.35 11.78 3.87
N ASP A 109 1.45 11.79 4.60
CA ASP A 109 2.80 11.71 4.04
C ASP A 109 3.02 10.37 3.33
N ALA A 110 2.55 9.27 3.92
CA ALA A 110 2.57 7.95 3.28
C ALA A 110 1.81 7.96 1.94
N ARG A 111 0.63 8.60 1.87
CA ARG A 111 -0.14 8.74 0.61
C ARG A 111 0.55 9.65 -0.40
N ALA A 112 1.33 10.62 0.06
CA ALA A 112 2.05 11.57 -0.79
C ALA A 112 3.34 11.01 -1.39
N ILE A 113 3.78 9.80 -1.02
CA ILE A 113 4.92 9.13 -1.65
C ILE A 113 4.64 9.00 -3.15
N GLY A 114 5.47 9.67 -3.95
CA GLY A 114 5.38 9.66 -5.41
C GLY A 114 6.05 8.45 -6.02
N ASP A 115 5.69 8.17 -7.28
CA ASP A 115 6.26 7.07 -8.04
C ASP A 115 7.76 7.28 -8.30
N ALA A 116 8.46 6.16 -8.50
CA ALA A 116 9.86 6.20 -8.88
C ALA A 116 10.05 6.94 -10.22
N SER A 117 11.16 7.67 -10.36
CA SER A 117 11.43 8.35 -11.62
C SER A 117 11.61 7.34 -12.77
N PRO A 118 11.22 7.66 -14.01
CA PRO A 118 11.35 6.76 -15.16
C PRO A 118 12.78 6.30 -15.46
N ARG A 119 13.79 7.01 -14.94
CA ARG A 119 15.21 6.63 -15.08
C ARG A 119 15.60 5.55 -14.07
N VAL A 120 15.12 5.68 -12.83
CA VAL A 120 15.37 4.71 -11.75
C VAL A 120 14.66 3.40 -12.07
N GLU A 121 13.40 3.47 -12.52
CA GLU A 121 12.64 2.30 -12.96
C GLU A 121 13.37 1.53 -14.08
N ARG A 122 13.81 2.23 -15.14
CA ARG A 122 14.59 1.60 -16.23
C ARG A 122 15.86 0.91 -15.73
N LEU A 123 16.60 1.57 -14.86
CA LEU A 123 17.81 0.99 -14.29
C LEU A 123 17.48 -0.26 -13.45
N ALA A 124 16.41 -0.20 -12.67
CA ALA A 124 15.93 -1.33 -11.88
C ALA A 124 15.49 -2.51 -12.77
N CYS A 125 14.79 -2.27 -13.89
CA CYS A 125 14.45 -3.32 -14.85
C CYS A 125 15.71 -3.98 -15.45
N ILE A 126 16.67 -3.18 -15.93
CA ILE A 126 17.93 -3.70 -16.50
C ILE A 126 18.67 -4.60 -15.51
N VAL A 127 18.89 -4.09 -14.30
CA VAL A 127 19.65 -4.81 -13.27
C VAL A 127 18.85 -6.01 -12.77
N GLY A 128 17.55 -5.84 -12.53
CA GLY A 128 16.65 -6.89 -12.07
C GLY A 128 16.61 -8.06 -13.03
N SER A 129 16.33 -7.83 -14.32
CA SER A 129 16.27 -8.88 -15.33
C SER A 129 17.60 -9.63 -15.46
N GLY A 130 18.73 -8.92 -15.44
CA GLY A 130 20.06 -9.54 -15.45
C GLY A 130 20.34 -10.40 -14.22
N CYS A 131 20.02 -9.90 -13.02
CA CYS A 131 20.18 -10.65 -11.77
C CYS A 131 19.27 -11.88 -11.71
N PHE A 132 18.03 -11.80 -12.21
CA PHE A 132 17.14 -12.96 -12.29
C PHE A 132 17.65 -14.01 -13.28
N ALA A 133 18.19 -13.60 -14.43
CA ALA A 133 18.81 -14.54 -15.37
C ALA A 133 19.96 -15.32 -14.71
N PHE A 134 20.78 -14.65 -13.91
CA PHE A 134 21.81 -15.31 -13.11
C PHE A 134 21.23 -16.25 -12.04
N LEU A 135 20.19 -15.81 -11.32
CA LEU A 135 19.51 -16.60 -10.29
C LEU A 135 18.94 -17.92 -10.86
N PHE A 136 18.46 -17.92 -12.10
CA PHE A 136 17.95 -19.11 -12.78
C PHE A 136 19.04 -19.93 -13.52
N GLY A 137 20.33 -19.63 -13.28
CA GLY A 137 21.46 -20.41 -13.77
C GLY A 137 22.09 -19.92 -15.08
N GLY A 138 21.71 -18.73 -15.55
CA GLY A 138 22.37 -18.06 -16.67
C GLY A 138 23.76 -17.53 -16.31
N TRP A 139 24.63 -17.41 -17.29
CA TRP A 139 25.95 -16.80 -17.16
C TRP A 139 25.94 -15.38 -17.75
N LEU A 140 27.11 -14.79 -17.97
CA LEU A 140 27.26 -13.40 -18.44
C LEU A 140 26.48 -13.07 -19.72
N ILE A 141 26.35 -14.04 -20.65
CA ILE A 141 25.64 -13.80 -21.93
C ILE A 141 24.14 -13.72 -21.67
N GLU A 142 23.57 -14.67 -20.93
CA GLU A 142 22.16 -14.71 -20.58
C GLU A 142 21.78 -13.48 -19.75
N MET A 143 22.64 -13.07 -18.82
CA MET A 143 22.47 -11.83 -18.05
C MET A 143 22.44 -10.60 -18.97
N ALA A 144 23.33 -10.49 -19.95
CA ALA A 144 23.37 -9.36 -20.88
C ALA A 144 22.13 -9.34 -21.78
N VAL A 145 21.70 -10.50 -22.29
CA VAL A 145 20.48 -10.62 -23.10
C VAL A 145 19.25 -10.24 -22.27
N ALA A 146 19.15 -10.72 -21.03
CA ALA A 146 18.05 -10.38 -20.13
C ALA A 146 18.03 -8.88 -19.74
N ALA A 147 19.20 -8.29 -19.53
CA ALA A 147 19.34 -6.86 -19.25
C ALA A 147 18.87 -5.99 -20.44
N VAL A 148 19.19 -6.39 -21.68
CA VAL A 148 18.68 -5.72 -22.89
C VAL A 148 17.16 -5.91 -23.03
N ALA A 149 16.65 -7.11 -22.75
CA ALA A 149 15.20 -7.37 -22.76
C ALA A 149 14.46 -6.49 -21.74
N GLY A 150 14.96 -6.37 -20.50
CA GLY A 150 14.39 -5.50 -19.47
C GLY A 150 14.44 -4.01 -19.83
N LEU A 151 15.49 -3.55 -20.55
CA LEU A 151 15.52 -2.19 -21.08
C LEU A 151 14.42 -1.96 -22.13
N LEU A 152 14.25 -2.88 -23.07
CA LEU A 152 13.23 -2.76 -24.12
C LEU A 152 11.83 -2.79 -23.53
N GLU A 153 11.55 -3.72 -22.63
CA GLU A 153 10.29 -3.84 -21.90
C GLU A 153 9.97 -2.53 -21.15
N SER A 154 10.91 -1.99 -20.37
CA SER A 154 10.72 -0.73 -19.65
C SER A 154 10.46 0.47 -20.57
N ILE A 155 11.13 0.55 -21.73
CA ILE A 155 10.86 1.61 -22.72
C ILE A 155 9.45 1.48 -23.29
N ILE A 156 9.02 0.26 -23.63
CA ILE A 156 7.69 0.01 -24.19
C ILE A 156 6.61 0.38 -23.16
N CYS A 157 6.73 -0.10 -21.92
CA CYS A 157 5.81 0.22 -20.83
C CYS A 157 5.71 1.74 -20.58
N GLN A 158 6.83 2.45 -20.54
CA GLN A 158 6.85 3.91 -20.37
C GLN A 158 6.20 4.66 -21.55
N GLN A 159 6.36 4.17 -22.78
CA GLN A 159 5.69 4.76 -23.94
C GLN A 159 4.19 4.50 -23.95
N PHE A 160 3.76 3.31 -23.53
CA PHE A 160 2.37 2.91 -23.44
C PHE A 160 1.64 3.72 -22.37
N GLY A 161 2.28 3.92 -21.21
CA GLY A 161 1.78 4.81 -20.15
C GLY A 161 1.60 6.25 -20.65
N LYS A 162 2.58 6.81 -21.39
CA LYS A 162 2.47 8.16 -21.98
C LYS A 162 1.34 8.29 -23.00
N ARG A 163 0.98 7.21 -23.68
CA ARG A 163 -0.08 7.19 -24.70
C ARG A 163 -1.45 6.78 -24.15
N HIS A 164 -1.57 6.61 -22.83
CA HIS A 164 -2.80 6.16 -22.16
C HIS A 164 -3.38 4.89 -22.78
N ILE A 165 -2.51 3.96 -23.19
CA ILE A 165 -2.94 2.66 -23.72
C ILE A 165 -3.56 1.84 -22.59
N ASN A 166 -4.61 1.07 -22.91
CA ASN A 166 -5.35 0.28 -21.90
C ASN A 166 -4.42 -0.71 -21.18
N ARG A 167 -4.64 -0.89 -19.87
CA ARG A 167 -3.85 -1.73 -18.95
C ARG A 167 -3.69 -3.16 -19.45
N ILE A 168 -4.72 -3.73 -20.10
CA ILE A 168 -4.68 -5.07 -20.71
C ILE A 168 -3.48 -5.23 -21.67
N PHE A 169 -3.22 -4.24 -22.52
CA PHE A 169 -2.10 -4.32 -23.47
C PHE A 169 -0.75 -4.15 -22.80
N THR A 170 -0.70 -3.43 -21.68
CA THR A 170 0.53 -3.26 -20.89
C THR A 170 0.83 -4.55 -20.13
N ASP A 171 -0.19 -5.18 -19.55
CA ASP A 171 -0.08 -6.44 -18.80
C ASP A 171 0.25 -7.66 -19.70
N ILE A 172 0.02 -7.60 -21.01
CA ILE A 172 0.40 -8.67 -21.95
C ILE A 172 1.89 -8.61 -22.33
N ILE A 173 2.46 -7.40 -22.29
CA ILE A 173 3.85 -7.16 -22.73
C ILE A 173 4.83 -7.34 -21.56
N ALA A 174 4.41 -6.97 -20.35
CA ALA A 174 5.15 -7.16 -19.11
C ALA A 174 5.13 -8.63 -18.65
#